data_AF-A0A7C3DE31-F1
#
_entry.id   AF-A0A7C3DE31-F1
#
_cell.length_a   1.000
_cell.length_b   1.000
_cell.length_c   1.000
_cell.angle_alpha   90.00
_cell.angle_beta   90.00
_cell.angle_gamma   90.00
#
_symmetry.space_group_name_H-M   'P 1'
#
loop_
_entity.id
_entity.type
_entity.pdbx_description
1 polymer ?
#
loop_
_entity_poly.entity_id
_entity_poly.type
_entity_poly.pdbx_seq_one_letter_code
_entity_poly.pdbx_strand_id
1 'polypeptide(L)'
;MAEDWLARLASHFEATRERYPHDRLAILFNIDGTILDVRPAILHVLLAYDRRHGTRHFARLELDRISVHERDVPALIGSLVAEKGEREGVLRWFREKFWSTTAVAEVHRP
;
A
#
# COMPACT_ATOMS: atom_id res chain seq x y z
N MET A 1 15.16 25.06 -10.84
CA MET A 1 14.96 24.24 -12.05
C MET A 1 14.24 22.99 -11.58
N ALA A 2 12.98 22.79 -11.99
CA ALA A 2 12.27 21.56 -11.67
C ALA A 2 13.11 20.38 -12.20
N GLU A 3 13.59 19.52 -11.32
CA GLU A 3 14.26 18.28 -11.73
C GLU A 3 13.37 17.52 -12.71
N ASP A 4 13.97 16.96 -13.76
CA ASP A 4 13.30 16.27 -14.87
C ASP A 4 12.73 14.91 -14.41
N TRP A 5 11.74 14.98 -13.52
CA TRP A 5 11.07 13.82 -12.94
C TRP A 5 10.35 12.99 -14.01
N LEU A 6 9.87 13.63 -15.08
CA LEU A 6 9.29 12.97 -16.24
C LEU A 6 10.34 12.11 -16.97
N ALA A 7 11.54 12.63 -17.23
CA ALA A 7 12.61 11.80 -17.81
C ALA A 7 13.01 10.64 -16.91
N ARG A 8 13.00 10.82 -15.58
CA ARG A 8 13.27 9.73 -14.62
C ARG A 8 12.20 8.64 -14.67
N LEU A 9 10.92 9.00 -14.76
CA LEU A 9 9.83 8.03 -14.91
C LEU A 9 9.93 7.28 -16.25
N ALA A 10 10.19 8.00 -17.34
CA ALA A 10 10.34 7.41 -18.67
C ALA A 10 11.52 6.43 -18.71
N SER A 11 12.68 6.82 -18.17
CA SER A 11 13.84 5.95 -18.09
C SER A 11 13.58 4.70 -17.26
N HIS A 12 12.85 4.82 -16.13
CA HIS A 12 12.48 3.66 -15.32
C HIS A 12 11.52 2.71 -16.03
N PHE A 13 10.56 3.25 -16.77
CA PHE A 13 9.63 2.46 -17.58
C PHE A 13 10.36 1.64 -18.64
N GLU A 14 11.25 2.27 -19.42
CA GLU A 14 12.03 1.57 -20.46
C GLU A 14 12.95 0.49 -19.86
N ALA A 15 13.70 0.83 -18.81
CA ALA A 15 14.57 -0.13 -18.13
C ALA A 15 13.80 -1.35 -17.58
N THR A 16 12.57 -1.14 -17.12
CA THR A 16 11.71 -2.22 -16.64
C THR A 16 11.23 -3.12 -17.79
N ARG A 17 10.85 -2.54 -18.93
CA ARG A 17 10.47 -3.30 -20.13
C ARG A 17 11.63 -4.14 -20.67
N GLU A 18 12.82 -3.58 -20.72
CA GLU A 18 14.03 -4.29 -21.14
C GLU A 18 14.37 -5.46 -20.21
N ARG A 19 14.17 -5.26 -18.90
CA ARG A 19 14.45 -6.29 -17.89
C ARG A 19 13.47 -7.47 -17.90
N TYR A 20 12.22 -7.22 -18.31
CA TYR A 20 11.14 -8.22 -18.29
C TYR A 20 10.43 -8.31 -19.66
N PRO A 21 11.13 -8.72 -20.73
CA PRO A 21 10.66 -8.59 -22.11
C PRO A 21 9.50 -9.53 -22.48
N HIS A 22 9.22 -10.54 -21.66
CA HIS A 22 8.20 -11.56 -21.92
C HIS A 22 7.09 -11.60 -20.88
N ASP A 23 7.18 -10.78 -19.83
CA ASP A 23 6.22 -10.77 -18.74
C ASP A 23 5.07 -9.80 -19.05
N ARG A 24 3.86 -10.14 -18.59
CA ARG A 24 2.74 -9.21 -18.60
C ARG A 24 2.79 -8.34 -17.36
N LEU A 25 3.36 -7.15 -17.49
CA LEU A 25 3.53 -6.21 -16.38
C LEU A 25 2.45 -5.11 -16.37
N ALA A 26 2.02 -4.73 -15.17
CA ALA A 26 1.34 -3.46 -14.92
C ALA A 26 2.31 -2.55 -14.16
N ILE A 27 2.74 -1.44 -14.78
CA ILE A 27 3.64 -0.45 -14.17
C ILE A 27 2.79 0.74 -13.76
N LEU A 28 2.68 0.96 -12.45
CA LEU A 28 1.88 2.03 -11.85
C LEU A 28 2.82 3.09 -11.27
N PHE A 29 2.59 4.33 -11.66
CA PHE A 29 3.23 5.49 -11.04
C PHE A 29 2.20 6.22 -10.19
N ASN A 30 2.44 6.31 -8.88
CA ASN A 30 1.65 7.18 -8.03
C ASN A 30 2.29 8.58 -8.04
N ILE A 31 1.64 9.51 -8.73
CA ILE A 31 2.06 10.92 -8.80
C ILE A 31 1.18 11.70 -7.83
N ASP A 32 1.80 12.30 -6.83
CA ASP A 32 1.14 13.18 -5.85
C ASP A 32 -0.11 12.58 -5.16
N GLY A 33 -0.19 11.25 -5.07
CA GLY A 33 -1.31 10.57 -4.39
C GLY A 33 -2.64 10.60 -5.14
N THR A 34 -2.64 10.98 -6.42
CA THR A 34 -3.88 11.25 -7.17
C THR A 34 -4.34 10.11 -8.07
N ILE A 35 -3.47 9.12 -8.35
CA ILE A 35 -3.75 8.12 -9.39
C ILE A 35 -4.40 6.85 -8.84
N LEU A 36 -4.13 6.50 -7.58
CA LEU A 36 -4.59 5.25 -6.96
C LEU A 36 -5.20 5.50 -5.60
N ASP A 37 -6.48 5.18 -5.47
CA ASP A 37 -7.11 5.08 -4.17
C ASP A 37 -6.62 3.84 -3.44
N VAL A 38 -5.56 3.98 -2.67
CA VAL A 38 -4.95 2.87 -1.94
C VAL A 38 -5.70 2.46 -0.68
N ARG A 39 -6.77 3.18 -0.29
CA ARG A 39 -7.53 2.90 0.95
C ARG A 39 -8.10 1.48 1.00
N PRO A 40 -8.66 0.90 -0.09
CA PRO A 40 -9.12 -0.49 -0.10
C PRO A 40 -7.98 -1.48 0.17
N ALA A 41 -6.80 -1.26 -0.40
CA ALA A 41 -5.62 -2.09 -0.15
C ALA A 41 -5.15 -1.98 1.31
N ILE A 42 -5.13 -0.76 1.87
CA ILE A 42 -4.80 -0.54 3.29
C ILE A 42 -5.76 -1.33 4.17
N LEU A 43 -7.07 -1.15 3.95
CA LEU A 43 -8.12 -1.84 4.71
C LEU A 43 -7.97 -3.37 4.61
N HIS A 44 -7.80 -3.87 3.39
CA HIS A 44 -7.64 -5.30 3.13
C HIS A 44 -6.48 -5.90 3.91
N VAL A 45 -5.29 -5.26 3.84
CA VAL A 45 -4.06 -5.76 4.47
C VAL A 45 -4.16 -5.75 5.99
N LEU A 46 -4.77 -4.71 6.58
CA LEU A 46 -4.96 -4.60 8.02
C LEU A 46 -5.99 -5.61 8.54
N LEU A 47 -7.12 -5.80 7.85
CA LEU A 47 -8.08 -6.86 8.18
C LEU A 47 -7.48 -8.26 8.00
N ALA A 48 -6.59 -8.45 7.02
CA ALA A 48 -5.87 -9.71 6.84
C ALA A 48 -4.90 -10.00 7.99
N TYR A 49 -4.31 -8.97 8.60
CA TYR A 49 -3.50 -9.14 9.81
C TYR A 49 -4.33 -9.72 10.95
N ASP A 50 -5.49 -9.11 11.23
CA ASP A 50 -6.42 -9.57 12.28
C ASP A 50 -6.84 -11.04 12.06
N ARG A 51 -7.24 -11.39 10.83
CA ARG A 51 -7.58 -12.78 10.48
C ARG A 51 -6.43 -13.75 10.68
N ARG A 52 -5.20 -13.35 10.33
CA ARG A 52 -4.02 -14.22 10.38
C ARG A 52 -3.50 -14.44 11.79
N HIS A 53 -3.59 -13.42 12.65
CA HIS A 53 -3.01 -13.43 14.00
C HIS A 53 -4.07 -13.60 15.10
N GLY A 54 -5.35 -13.65 14.75
CA GLY A 54 -6.44 -13.81 15.72
C GLY A 54 -6.72 -12.54 16.53
N THR A 55 -6.25 -11.38 16.06
CA THR A 55 -6.45 -10.07 16.71
C THR A 55 -7.73 -9.40 16.20
N ARG A 56 -8.10 -8.28 16.82
CA ARG A 56 -9.30 -7.48 16.45
C ARG A 56 -9.02 -5.97 16.42
N HIS A 57 -7.78 -5.57 16.17
CA HIS A 57 -7.39 -4.16 16.20
C HIS A 57 -8.12 -3.32 15.13
N PHE A 58 -8.41 -3.94 13.98
CA PHE A 58 -8.96 -3.29 12.80
C PHE A 58 -10.41 -3.70 12.51
N ALA A 59 -11.06 -4.45 13.43
CA ALA A 59 -12.41 -4.96 13.24
C ALA A 59 -13.49 -3.86 13.05
N ARG A 60 -13.20 -2.63 13.46
CA ARG A 60 -14.06 -1.44 13.28
C ARG A 60 -13.48 -0.41 12.30
N LEU A 61 -12.42 -0.77 11.59
CA LEU A 61 -11.83 0.10 10.58
C LEU A 61 -12.71 0.07 9.33
N GLU A 62 -13.14 1.24 8.88
CA GLU A 62 -13.93 1.43 7.68
C GLU A 62 -13.16 2.30 6.68
N LEU A 63 -13.52 2.20 5.42
CA LEU A 63 -12.82 2.81 4.28
C LEU A 63 -12.80 4.35 4.37
N ASP A 64 -13.89 4.95 4.84
CA ASP A 64 -14.07 6.38 5.08
C ASP A 64 -13.17 6.92 6.22
N ARG A 65 -12.81 6.06 7.18
CA ARG A 65 -11.89 6.38 8.27
C ARG A 65 -10.42 6.30 7.88
N ILE A 66 -10.12 5.77 6.70
CA ILE A 66 -8.78 5.81 6.11
C ILE A 66 -8.68 7.11 5.33
N SER A 67 -8.43 8.21 6.03
CA SER A 67 -8.16 9.51 5.41
C SER A 67 -6.67 9.71 5.03
N VAL A 68 -5.86 8.67 5.27
CA VAL A 68 -4.40 8.73 5.19
C VAL A 68 -3.88 8.24 3.85
N HIS A 69 -2.84 8.91 3.34
CA HIS A 69 -2.03 8.37 2.26
C HIS A 69 -1.20 7.19 2.79
N GLU A 70 -0.69 6.32 1.92
CA GLU A 70 0.22 5.20 2.30
C GLU A 70 1.33 5.63 3.30
N ARG A 71 1.84 6.86 3.16
CA ARG A 71 2.90 7.41 4.01
C ARG A 71 2.47 7.62 5.46
N ASP A 72 1.19 7.82 5.73
CA ASP A 72 0.66 8.11 7.07
C ASP A 72 0.01 6.88 7.72
N VAL A 73 -0.02 5.74 7.02
CA VAL A 73 -0.50 4.46 7.57
C VAL A 73 0.21 4.06 8.87
N PRO A 74 1.52 4.30 9.08
CA PRO A 74 2.14 4.04 10.37
C PRO A 74 1.52 4.82 11.53
N ALA A 75 1.08 6.06 11.30
CA ALA A 75 0.41 6.87 12.31
C ALA A 75 -1.00 6.33 12.61
N LEU A 76 -1.74 5.93 11.58
CA LEU A 76 -3.04 5.26 11.73
C LEU A 76 -2.91 3.99 12.58
N ILE A 77 -1.96 3.11 12.25
CA ILE A 77 -1.67 1.89 13.03
C ILE A 77 -1.32 2.25 14.48
N GLY A 78 -0.51 3.30 14.68
CA GLY A 78 -0.15 3.78 16.01
C GLY A 78 -1.34 4.23 16.86
N SER A 79 -2.39 4.77 16.24
CA SER A 79 -3.62 5.20 16.91
C SER A 79 -4.57 4.05 17.26
N LEU A 80 -4.51 2.94 16.52
CA LEU A 80 -5.43 1.78 16.67
C LEU A 80 -4.83 0.65 17.51
N VAL A 81 -3.49 0.52 17.51
CA VAL A 81 -2.77 -0.52 18.23
C VAL A 81 -2.03 0.10 19.41
N ALA A 82 -2.57 -0.12 20.61
CA ALA A 82 -2.06 0.45 21.84
C ALA A 82 -0.71 -0.16 22.27
N GLU A 83 -0.55 -1.47 22.14
CA GLU A 83 0.66 -2.17 22.55
C GLU A 83 1.79 -1.98 21.53
N LYS A 84 2.98 -1.57 22.02
CA LYS A 84 4.14 -1.31 21.16
C LYS A 84 4.63 -2.57 20.43
N GLY A 85 4.65 -3.72 21.10
CA GLY A 85 5.10 -4.98 20.51
C GLY A 85 4.21 -5.43 19.36
N GLU A 86 2.90 -5.40 19.57
CA GLU A 86 1.91 -5.70 18.52
C GLU A 86 2.01 -4.71 17.35
N ARG A 87 2.17 -3.42 17.65
CA ARG A 87 2.32 -2.36 16.64
C ARG A 87 3.50 -2.62 15.70
N GLU A 88 4.65 -3.01 16.22
CA GLU A 88 5.82 -3.34 15.41
C GLU A 88 5.56 -4.55 14.49
N GLY A 89 4.81 -5.54 14.97
CA GLY A 89 4.36 -6.68 14.20
C GLY A 89 3.44 -6.29 13.04
N VAL A 90 2.44 -5.44 13.30
CA VAL A 90 1.54 -4.92 12.25
C VAL A 90 2.30 -4.11 11.21
N LEU A 91 3.20 -3.23 11.64
CA LEU A 91 3.99 -2.40 10.71
C LEU A 91 4.87 -3.24 9.78
N ARG A 92 5.45 -4.32 10.30
CA ARG A 92 6.24 -5.27 9.50
C ARG A 92 5.36 -5.99 8.48
N TRP A 93 4.24 -6.54 8.93
CA TRP A 93 3.27 -7.19 8.06
C TRP A 93 2.78 -6.26 6.95
N PHE A 94 2.44 -5.01 7.29
CA PHE A 94 1.96 -4.04 6.33
C PHE A 94 2.98 -3.80 5.22
N ARG A 95 4.25 -3.53 5.58
CA ARG A 95 5.34 -3.34 4.59
C ARG A 95 5.53 -4.55 3.68
N GLU A 96 5.39 -5.76 4.21
CA GLU A 96 5.55 -6.99 3.44
C GLU A 96 4.37 -7.30 2.51
N LYS A 97 3.15 -6.91 2.88
CA LYS A 97 1.91 -7.33 2.20
C LYS A 97 1.26 -6.25 1.35
N PHE A 98 1.56 -4.98 1.58
CA PHE A 98 0.88 -3.87 0.91
C PHE A 98 1.02 -3.91 -0.62
N TRP A 99 2.19 -4.29 -1.14
CA TRP A 99 2.44 -4.44 -2.57
C TRP A 99 2.24 -5.87 -3.10
N SER A 100 1.55 -6.72 -2.34
CA SER A 100 1.16 -8.04 -2.84
C SER A 100 0.16 -7.91 -3.98
N THR A 101 0.19 -8.86 -4.91
CA THR A 101 -0.76 -8.91 -6.05
C THR A 101 -2.22 -8.85 -5.60
N THR A 102 -2.55 -9.51 -4.47
CA THR A 102 -3.88 -9.47 -3.86
C THR A 102 -4.25 -8.08 -3.35
N ALA A 103 -3.33 -7.36 -2.72
CA ALA A 103 -3.61 -6.03 -2.20
C ALA A 103 -3.74 -5.00 -3.34
N VAL A 104 -2.89 -5.08 -4.36
CA VAL A 104 -2.98 -4.22 -5.55
C VAL A 104 -4.29 -4.45 -6.30
N ALA A 105 -4.77 -5.69 -6.40
CA ALA A 105 -6.06 -5.98 -7.02
C ALA A 105 -7.24 -5.29 -6.32
N GLU A 106 -7.18 -5.08 -5.00
CA GLU A 106 -8.22 -4.36 -4.25
C GLU A 106 -8.30 -2.88 -4.61
N VAL A 107 -7.18 -2.26 -5.05
CA VAL A 107 -7.16 -0.87 -5.50
C VAL A 107 -7.96 -0.67 -6.79
N HIS A 108 -8.08 -1.73 -7.60
CA HIS A 108 -8.79 -1.70 -8.88
C HIS A 108 -10.21 -2.28 -8.82
N ARG A 109 -10.72 -2.56 -7.61
CA ARG A 109 -12.11 -2.98 -7.47
C ARG A 109 -13.05 -1.78 -7.71
N PRO A 110 -14.14 -1.99 -8.49
CA PRO A 110 -15.12 -0.95 -8.78
C PRO A 110 -15.89 -0.49 -7.54
#